data_AF-A0A382C438-F1
#
_entry.id   AF-A0A382C438-F1
#
_cell.length_a   1.000
_cell.length_b   1.000
_cell.length_c   1.000
_cell.angle_alpha   90.00
_cell.angle_beta   90.00
_cell.angle_gamma   90.00
#
_symmetry.space_group_name_H-M   'P 1'
#
loop_
_entity.id
_entity.type
_entity.pdbx_description
1 polymer ?
#
loop_
_entity_poly.entity_id
_entity_poly.type
_entity_poly.pdbx_seq_one_letter_code
_entity_poly.pdbx_strand_id
1 'polypeptide(L)' 'MSKEGEIKKLEQDWAENARWQGVTRDYTAADVVRLRGSVQIEHTLARRGAEKLWKLINEE' A
#
# COMPACT_ATOMS: atom_id res chain seq x y z
N MET A 1 -10.21 -7.65 12.41
CA MET A 1 -9.49 -6.36 12.47
C MET A 1 -10.52 -5.25 12.35
N SER A 2 -10.41 -4.16 13.13
CA SER A 2 -11.29 -3.00 12.97
C SER A 2 -10.84 -2.16 11.77
N LYS A 3 -11.79 -1.51 11.08
CA LYS A 3 -11.48 -0.62 9.94
C LYS A 3 -10.49 0.47 10.33
N GLU A 4 -10.62 1.01 11.54
CA GLU A 4 -9.70 2.02 12.09
C GLU A 4 -8.25 1.52 12.20
N GLY A 5 -8.06 0.26 12.58
CA GLY A 5 -6.73 -0.35 12.64
C GLY A 5 -6.10 -0.51 11.26
N GLU A 6 -6.90 -0.85 10.24
CA GLU A 6 -6.42 -0.95 8.85
C GLU A 6 -6.04 0.41 8.26
N ILE A 7 -6.82 1.45 8.57
CA ILE A 7 -6.53 2.83 8.16
C ILE A 7 -5.17 3.26 8.74
N LYS A 8 -5.00 3.14 10.06
CA LYS A 8 -3.73 3.50 10.71
C LYS A 8 -2.54 2.73 10.16
N LYS A 9 -2.70 1.43 9.89
CA LYS A 9 -1.65 0.60 9.30
C LYS A 9 -1.27 1.07 7.90
N LEU A 10 -2.25 1.47 7.08
CA LEU A 10 -2.01 1.98 5.73
C LEU A 10 -1.34 3.36 5.75
N GLU A 11 -1.75 4.24 6.68
CA GLU A 11 -1.13 5.55 6.89
C GLU A 11 0.33 5.41 7.33
N GLN A 12 0.63 4.49 8.24
CA GLN A 12 1.99 4.15 8.65
C GLN A 12 2.82 3.62 7.49
N ASP A 13 2.30 2.69 6.68
CA ASP A 13 3.01 2.19 5.50
C ASP A 13 3.34 3.32 4.52
N TRP A 14 2.40 4.24 4.26
CA TRP A 14 2.67 5.38 3.37
C TRP A 14 3.71 6.35 3.91
N ALA A 15 3.80 6.51 5.24
CA ALA A 15 4.74 7.42 5.88
C ALA A 15 6.16 6.82 6.02
N GLU A 16 6.26 5.53 6.32
CA GLU A 16 7.53 4.88 6.66
C GLU A 16 8.19 4.18 5.46
N ASN A 17 7.41 3.75 4.48
CA ASN A 17 7.93 2.95 3.37
C ASN A 17 8.58 3.85 2.31
N ALA A 18 9.89 3.67 2.10
CA ALA A 18 10.67 4.36 1.07
C ALA A 18 10.05 4.25 -0.34
N ARG A 19 9.28 3.19 -0.61
CA ARG A 19 8.53 3.01 -1.86
C ARG A 19 7.61 4.18 -2.19
N TRP A 20 7.07 4.85 -1.18
CA TRP A 20 6.08 5.93 -1.32
C TRP A 20 6.67 7.32 -1.10
N GLN A 21 7.98 7.43 -0.89
CA GLN A 21 8.65 8.71 -0.72
C GLN A 21 8.45 9.59 -1.97
N GLY A 22 7.89 10.80 -1.79
CA GLY A 22 7.57 11.72 -2.89
C GLY A 22 6.27 11.43 -3.64
N VAL A 23 5.51 10.40 -3.27
CA VAL A 23 4.22 10.07 -3.91
C VAL A 23 3.09 10.87 -3.26
N THR A 24 2.56 11.84 -3.99
CA THR A 24 1.40 12.64 -3.56
C THR A 24 0.09 11.91 -3.90
N ARG A 25 -0.85 11.89 -2.96
CA ARG A 25 -2.19 11.30 -3.12
C ARG A 25 -3.22 12.38 -2.77
N ASP A 26 -4.26 12.51 -3.58
CA ASP A 26 -5.39 13.43 -3.41
C ASP A 26 -6.56 12.81 -2.64
N TYR A 27 -6.36 11.62 -2.08
CA TYR A 27 -7.34 10.84 -1.30
C TYR A 27 -6.73 10.31 0.00
N THR A 28 -7.59 9.93 0.95
CA THR A 28 -7.17 9.46 2.26
C THR A 28 -7.02 7.93 2.34
N ALA A 29 -6.31 7.44 3.36
CA ALA A 29 -6.28 6.00 3.67
C ALA A 29 -7.68 5.45 4.01
N ALA A 30 -8.54 6.28 4.61
CA ALA A 30 -9.94 5.92 4.89
C ALA A 30 -10.73 5.66 3.61
N ASP A 31 -10.51 6.44 2.55
CA ASP A 31 -11.15 6.22 1.25
C ASP A 31 -10.73 4.90 0.62
N VAL A 32 -9.45 4.55 0.74
CA VAL A 32 -8.93 3.26 0.26
C VAL A 32 -9.59 2.09 1.01
N VAL A 33 -9.61 2.14 2.34
CA VAL A 33 -10.21 1.09 3.17
C VAL A 33 -11.72 0.98 2.93
N ARG A 34 -12.41 2.11 2.69
CA ARG A 34 -13.83 2.15 2.37
C ARG A 34 -14.15 1.41 1.06
N LEU A 35 -13.30 1.53 0.04
CA LEU A 35 -13.51 0.95 -1.29
C LEU A 35 -13.00 -0.49 -1.43
N ARG A 36 -12.11 -0.97 -0.54
CA ARG A 36 -11.47 -2.29 -0.65
C ARG A 36 -12.42 -3.48 -0.40
N GLY A 37 -13.60 -3.24 0.17
CA GLY A 37 -14.54 -4.29 0.54
C GLY A 37 -14.11 -5.06 1.80
N SER A 38 -14.91 -6.06 2.19
CA SER A 38 -14.67 -6.85 3.41
C SER A 38 -13.67 -7.99 3.23
N VAL A 39 -13.51 -8.49 2.00
CA VAL A 39 -12.63 -9.63 1.68
C VAL A 39 -11.49 -9.14 0.78
N GLN A 40 -10.26 -9.36 1.23
CA GLN A 40 -9.06 -9.03 0.47
C GLN A 40 -8.59 -10.26 -0.31
N ILE A 41 -8.65 -10.19 -1.64
CA ILE A 41 -8.11 -11.24 -2.52
C ILE A 41 -6.61 -10.98 -2.68
N GLU A 42 -5.79 -12.00 -2.39
CA GLU A 42 -4.34 -11.92 -2.53
C GLU A 42 -3.94 -11.98 -4.01
N HIS A 43 -3.22 -10.96 -4.49
CA HIS A 43 -2.70 -10.89 -5.86
C HIS A 43 -1.20 -11.24 -5.90
N THR A 44 -0.86 -12.49 -5.63
CA THR A 44 0.52 -12.96 -5.38
C THR A 44 1.52 -12.57 -6.46
N LEU A 45 1.19 -12.75 -7.75
CA LEU A 45 2.09 -12.43 -8.86
C LEU A 45 2.29 -10.92 -9.00
N ALA A 46 1.22 -10.14 -8.85
CA ALA A 46 1.30 -8.68 -8.93
C ALA A 46 2.17 -8.11 -7.80
N ARG A 47 2.01 -8.62 -6.57
CA ARG A 47 2.83 -8.21 -5.42
C ARG A 47 4.31 -8.52 -5.64
N ARG A 48 4.64 -9.78 -5.94
CA ARG A 48 6.04 -10.20 -6.17
C ARG A 48 6.69 -9.48 -7.35
N GLY A 49 5.93 -9.27 -8.43
CA GLY A 49 6.41 -8.55 -9.61
C GLY A 49 6.73 -7.08 -9.30
N ALA A 50 5.83 -6.37 -8.60
CA ALA A 50 6.04 -4.98 -8.23
C ALA A 50 7.22 -4.80 -7.25
N GLU A 51 7.35 -5.69 -6.26
CA GLU A 51 8.49 -5.69 -5.33
C GLU A 51 9.81 -5.92 -6.05
N LYS A 52 9.87 -6.92 -6.95
CA LYS A 52 11.08 -7.23 -7.72
C LYS A 52 11.47 -6.08 -8.64
N LEU A 53 10.51 -5.53 -9.39
CA LEU A 53 10.76 -4.43 -10.31
C LEU A 53 11.24 -3.17 -9.58
N TRP A 54 10.64 -2.85 -8.43
CA TRP A 54 11.08 -1.71 -7.62
C TRP A 54 12.53 -1.85 -7.18
N LYS A 55 12.94 -3.05 -6.72
CA LYS A 55 14.33 -3.32 -6.35
C LYS A 55 15.28 -3.13 -7.52
N LEU A 56 14.96 -3.70 -8.68
CA LEU A 56 15.79 -3.56 -9.89
C LEU A 56 15.97 -2.10 -10.32
N ILE A 57 14.99 -1.23 -10.09
CA ILE A 57 15.08 0.19 -10.48
C ILE A 57 15.93 1.03 -9.49
N ASN A 58 15.98 0.64 -8.21
CA ASN A 58 16.57 1.46 -7.16
C ASN A 58 17.89 0.90 -6.58
N GLU A 59 18.15 -0.39 -6.74
CA GLU A 59 19.33 -1.08 -6.16
C GLU A 59 20.34 -1.54 -7.23
N GLU A 60 20.04 -1.37 -8.53
CA GLU A 60 20.89 -1.72 -9.68
C GLU A 60 21.39 -0.45 -10.40
#